data_AF-A0A0Q7EKW2-F1
#
_entry.id   AF-A0A0Q7EKW2-F1
#
_cell.length_a   1.000
_cell.length_b   1.000
_cell.length_c   1.000
_cell.angle_alpha   90.00
_cell.angle_beta   90.00
_cell.angle_gamma   90.00
#
_symmetry.space_group_name_H-M   'P 1'
#
loop_
_entity.id
_entity.type
_entity.pdbx_description
1 polymer ?
#
loop_
_entity_poly.entity_id
_entity_poly.type
_entity_poly.pdbx_seq_one_letter_code
_entity_poly.pdbx_strand_id
1 'polypeptide(L)'
;MARYIRSARLLDAHRALSTPGDTRPVYAIARELGFDDPSEFSRAFKHQFGYSPTEARSERVPALSPHKASAGAISSLAEILAALA
;
A
#
# COMPACT_ATOMS: atom_id res chain seq x y z
N MET A 1 18.95 9.63 -0.99
CA MET A 1 19.02 8.18 -1.32
C MET A 1 17.84 7.36 -0.83
N ALA A 2 17.28 7.61 0.37
CA ALA A 2 16.12 6.88 0.89
C ALA A 2 14.89 6.84 -0.04
N ARG A 3 14.59 7.94 -0.77
CA ARG A 3 13.47 7.99 -1.72
C ARG A 3 13.61 6.99 -2.87
N TYR A 4 14.81 6.82 -3.42
CA TYR A 4 15.04 5.92 -4.54
C TYR A 4 14.88 4.44 -4.13
N ILE A 5 15.42 4.08 -2.96
CA ILE A 5 15.25 2.74 -2.38
C ILE A 5 13.78 2.45 -2.11
N ARG A 6 13.05 3.42 -1.55
CA ARG A 6 11.61 3.30 -1.29
C ARG A 6 10.81 3.12 -2.59
N SER A 7 11.10 3.91 -3.61
CA SER A 7 10.44 3.79 -4.92
C SER A 7 10.72 2.44 -5.59
N ALA A 8 11.93 1.91 -5.46
CA ALA A 8 12.27 0.57 -5.97
C ALA A 8 11.45 -0.53 -5.25
N ARG A 9 11.38 -0.48 -3.92
CA ARG A 9 10.56 -1.42 -3.13
C ARG A 9 9.08 -1.35 -3.49
N LEU A 10 8.55 -0.15 -3.75
CA LEU A 10 7.16 0.03 -4.17
C LEU A 10 6.90 -0.58 -5.56
N LEU A 11 7.86 -0.52 -6.46
CA LEU A 11 7.77 -1.18 -7.76
C LEU A 11 7.78 -2.71 -7.64
N ASP A 12 8.62 -3.26 -6.77
CA ASP A 12 8.64 -4.70 -6.50
C ASP A 12 7.32 -5.18 -5.87
N ALA A 13 6.77 -4.39 -4.95
CA ALA A 13 5.45 -4.66 -4.37
C ALA A 13 4.37 -4.66 -5.44
N HIS A 14 4.38 -3.68 -6.35
CA HIS A 14 3.43 -3.60 -7.46
C HIS A 14 3.49 -4.85 -8.34
N ARG A 15 4.70 -5.26 -8.73
CA ARG A 15 4.92 -6.47 -9.51
C ARG A 15 4.38 -7.72 -8.81
N ALA A 16 4.65 -7.88 -7.52
CA ALA A 16 4.15 -9.01 -6.73
C ALA A 16 2.61 -9.02 -6.68
N LEU A 17 1.99 -7.85 -6.44
CA LEU A 17 0.53 -7.71 -6.35
C LEU A 17 -0.17 -7.97 -7.69
N SER A 18 0.48 -7.63 -8.82
CA SER A 18 -0.06 -7.86 -10.16
C SER A 18 0.26 -9.25 -10.74
N THR A 19 1.12 -10.05 -10.09
CA THR A 19 1.51 -11.38 -10.56
C THR A 19 0.37 -12.39 -10.35
N PRO A 20 -0.15 -13.02 -11.42
CA PRO A 20 -1.17 -14.06 -11.27
C PRO A 20 -0.59 -15.28 -10.53
N GLY A 21 -1.33 -15.78 -9.54
CA GLY A 21 -0.91 -16.91 -8.72
C GLY A 21 -0.14 -16.52 -7.45
N ASP A 22 0.24 -15.25 -7.28
CA ASP A 22 0.76 -14.78 -5.98
C ASP A 22 -0.39 -14.50 -5.01
N THR A 23 -0.64 -15.48 -4.13
CA THR A 23 -1.70 -15.43 -3.11
C THR A 23 -1.23 -14.87 -1.78
N ARG A 24 0.02 -14.38 -1.67
CA ARG A 24 0.54 -13.86 -0.41
C ARG A 24 -0.28 -12.64 0.03
N PRO A 25 -0.63 -12.53 1.31
CA PRO A 25 -1.39 -11.38 1.78
C PRO A 25 -0.57 -10.10 1.60
N VAL A 26 -1.25 -8.97 1.34
CA VAL A 26 -0.61 -7.68 1.05
C VAL A 26 0.40 -7.29 2.13
N TYR A 27 0.08 -7.52 3.41
CA TYR A 27 0.98 -7.22 4.52
C TYR A 27 2.27 -8.04 4.52
N ALA A 28 2.24 -9.28 4.02
CA ALA A 28 3.43 -10.13 3.95
C ALA A 28 4.38 -9.63 2.86
N ILE A 29 3.85 -9.27 1.69
CA ILE A 29 4.61 -8.63 0.61
C ILE A 29 5.26 -7.33 1.09
N ALA A 30 4.50 -6.49 1.81
CA ALA A 30 5.02 -5.25 2.38
C ALA A 30 6.18 -5.51 3.37
N ARG A 31 6.00 -6.44 4.31
CA ARG A 31 7.04 -6.80 5.31
C ARG A 31 8.31 -7.34 4.64
N GLU A 32 8.19 -8.24 3.68
CA GLU A 32 9.34 -8.79 2.95
C GLU A 32 10.16 -7.72 2.23
N LEU A 33 9.50 -6.66 1.76
CA LEU A 33 10.12 -5.53 1.08
C LEU A 33 10.62 -4.45 2.06
N GLY A 34 10.54 -4.71 3.37
CA GLY A 34 11.04 -3.83 4.41
C GLY A 34 10.11 -2.67 4.75
N PHE A 35 8.80 -2.87 4.61
CA PHE A 35 7.78 -2.00 5.18
C PHE A 35 7.23 -2.64 6.46
N ASP A 36 7.63 -2.11 7.62
CA ASP A 36 7.18 -2.61 8.92
C ASP A 36 5.76 -2.16 9.27
N ASP A 37 5.34 -1.00 8.76
CA ASP A 37 4.00 -0.44 8.96
C ASP A 37 3.14 -0.56 7.68
N PRO A 38 2.04 -1.34 7.72
CA PRO A 38 1.16 -1.52 6.56
C PRO A 38 0.44 -0.24 6.10
N SER A 39 0.20 0.72 7.01
CA SER A 39 -0.48 1.98 6.67
C SER A 39 0.46 2.93 5.92
N GLU A 40 1.72 2.99 6.36
CA GLU A 40 2.82 3.67 5.70
C GLU A 40 2.99 3.14 4.28
N PHE A 41 3.09 1.82 4.12
CA PHE A 41 3.16 1.17 2.82
C PHE A 41 1.98 1.53 1.93
N SER A 42 0.76 1.42 2.45
CA SER A 42 -0.46 1.70 1.68
C SER A 42 -0.54 3.14 1.20
N ARG A 43 -0.13 4.10 2.06
CA ARG A 43 -0.03 5.53 1.69
C ARG A 43 1.04 5.76 0.64
N ALA A 44 2.22 5.18 0.82
CA ALA A 44 3.34 5.29 -0.10
C ALA A 44 2.99 4.75 -1.49
N PHE A 45 2.40 3.56 -1.52
CA PHE A 45 1.98 2.88 -2.73
C PHE A 45 0.91 3.68 -3.47
N LYS A 46 -0.15 4.11 -2.77
CA LYS A 46 -1.20 4.94 -3.38
C LYS A 46 -0.66 6.27 -3.88
N HIS A 47 0.26 6.89 -3.15
CA HIS A 47 0.89 8.13 -3.60
C HIS A 47 1.70 7.93 -4.89
N GLN A 48 2.37 6.78 -5.06
CA GLN A 48 3.18 6.48 -6.24
C GLN A 48 2.37 6.00 -7.45
N PHE A 49 1.31 5.22 -7.24
CA PHE A 49 0.58 4.54 -8.33
C PHE A 49 -0.86 5.04 -8.55
N GLY A 50 -1.41 5.83 -7.63
CA GLY A 50 -2.76 6.40 -7.71
C GLY A 50 -3.88 5.52 -7.13
N TYR A 51 -3.61 4.24 -6.85
CA TYR A 51 -4.55 3.28 -6.26
C TYR A 51 -3.91 2.48 -5.13
N SER A 52 -4.72 1.83 -4.30
CA SER A 52 -4.26 1.05 -3.15
C SER A 52 -3.64 -0.30 -3.56
N PRO A 53 -2.80 -0.91 -2.70
CA PRO A 53 -2.29 -2.26 -2.92
C PRO A 53 -3.38 -3.32 -3.12
N THR A 54 -4.53 -3.15 -2.44
CA THR A 54 -5.67 -4.05 -2.58
C THR A 54 -6.32 -3.88 -3.95
N GLU A 55 -6.49 -2.64 -4.43
CA GLU A 55 -6.98 -2.38 -5.80
C GLU A 55 -6.03 -2.96 -6.85
N ALA A 56 -4.71 -2.81 -6.67
CA ALA A 56 -3.70 -3.41 -7.58
C ALA A 56 -3.86 -4.93 -7.77
N ARG A 57 -4.34 -5.62 -6.73
CA ARG A 57 -4.65 -7.05 -6.75
C ARG A 57 -6.06 -7.34 -7.28
N SER A 58 -7.03 -6.51 -6.91
CA SER A 58 -8.44 -6.68 -7.26
C SER A 58 -8.79 -6.25 -8.69
N GLU A 59 -8.01 -5.40 -9.36
CA GLU A 59 -8.22 -5.04 -10.77
C GLU A 59 -8.16 -6.26 -11.73
N ARG A 60 -7.78 -7.44 -11.24
CA ARG A 60 -7.88 -8.72 -11.96
C ARG A 60 -9.05 -9.61 -11.54
N VAL A 61 -9.79 -9.26 -10.49
CA VAL A 61 -11.05 -9.91 -10.11
C VAL A 61 -12.18 -9.03 -10.62
N PRO A 62 -12.83 -9.36 -11.76
CA PRO A 62 -13.84 -8.50 -12.33
C PRO A 62 -15.04 -8.38 -11.38
N ALA A 63 -15.30 -7.14 -10.98
CA ALA A 63 -16.53 -6.59 -10.41
C ALA A 63 -17.22 -7.37 -9.28
N LEU A 64 -17.10 -6.85 -8.05
CA LEU A 64 -18.20 -6.65 -7.09
C LEU A 64 -17.61 -6.09 -5.78
N SER A 65 -17.42 -4.78 -5.68
CA SER A 65 -17.43 -4.07 -4.38
C SER A 65 -17.53 -2.55 -4.60
N PRO A 66 -18.75 -1.99 -4.64
CA PRO A 66 -18.95 -0.53 -4.61
C PRO A 66 -18.80 0.08 -3.20
N HIS A 67 -18.23 -0.64 -2.23
CA HIS A 67 -18.14 -0.16 -0.84
C HIS A 67 -16.94 -0.76 -0.08
N LYS A 68 -15.76 -0.12 -0.20
CA LYS A 68 -14.83 0.08 0.92
C LYS A 68 -13.70 1.07 0.57
N ALA A 69 -14.08 2.33 0.40
CA ALA A 69 -13.19 3.39 0.86
C ALA A 69 -13.01 3.18 2.39
N SER A 70 -11.78 3.31 2.89
CA SER A 70 -11.37 3.06 4.29
C SER A 70 -10.98 1.62 4.64
N ALA A 71 -9.70 1.33 4.44
CA ALA A 71 -8.94 0.45 5.33
C ALA A 71 -7.64 1.18 5.68
N GLY A 72 -7.68 1.98 6.75
CA GLY A 72 -6.50 2.70 7.23
C GLY A 72 -6.79 4.01 7.95
N ALA A 73 -7.85 4.10 8.76
CA ALA A 73 -7.91 5.09 9.82
C ALA A 73 -6.93 4.67 10.92
N ILE A 74 -5.65 4.97 10.72
CA ILE A 74 -4.71 5.21 11.82
C ILE A 74 -4.00 6.51 11.47
N SER A 75 -4.40 7.56 12.19
CA SER A 75 -3.85 8.90 12.09
C SER A 75 -2.32 8.81 12.11
N SER A 76 -1.68 9.41 11.10
CA SER A 76 -0.23 9.60 11.16
C SER A 76 0.09 10.40 12.42
N LEU A 77 1.12 10.02 13.19
CA LEU A 77 1.60 10.82 14.34
C LEU A 77 1.92 12.27 13.91
N ALA A 78 2.29 12.48 12.64
CA ALA A 78 2.47 13.79 12.04
C ALA A 78 1.20 14.64 11.97
N GLU A 79 0.01 14.04 11.82
CA GLU A 79 -1.27 14.77 11.81
C GLU A 79 -1.77 15.09 13.23
N ILE A 80 -1.43 14.26 14.22
CA ILE A 80 -1.73 14.55 15.64
C ILE A 80 -0.87 15.73 16.13
N LEU A 81 0.39 15.81 15.71
CA LEU A 81 1.31 16.90 16.09
C LEU A 81 0.98 18.23 15.39
N ALA A 82 0.34 18.21 14.23
CA ALA A 82 -0.07 19.44 13.50
C ALA A 82 -1.35 20.10 14.05
N ALA A 83 -2.15 19.39 14.85
CA ALA A 83 -3.42 19.90 15.40
C ALA A 83 -3.29 20.55 16.79
N LEU A 84 -2.07 20.65 17.34
CA LEU A 84 -1.76 21.25 18.64
C LEU A 84 -0.95 22.57 18.54
N ALA A 85 -0.90 23.17 17.35
CA ALA A 85 -0.36 24.51 17.11
C ALA A 85 -1.48 25.47 16.74
#